data_AF-A0A7S1RH62-F1
#
_entry.id   AF-A0A7S1RH62-F1
#
_cell.length_a   1.000
_cell.length_b   1.000
_cell.length_c   1.000
_cell.angle_alpha   90.00
_cell.angle_beta   90.00
_cell.angle_gamma   90.00
#
_symmetry.space_group_name_H-M   'P 1'
#
loop_
_entity.id
_entity.type
_entity.pdbx_description
1 polymer ?
#
loop_
_entity_poly.entity_id
_entity_poly.type
_entity_poly.pdbx_seq_one_letter_code
_entity_poly.pdbx_strand_id
1 'polypeptide(L)'
;AAQGADMGATPVSDLEAACKDAKKRLRAAEAQWRMEQASLIAAKANLLSLRAAQERASQAQQKTSPLIDELRRVAAEVSEVCDSTAKAAAAVAAKEGADEMAKAASAMREQRLDSACKHLSEARSRMASLTEERSSAEAAREEAKAKLAVLEQQRAEAQRRAAFEEAARVAEADAERLQKEALELEAEIAMLQAPAEKEGSGAELAAAGAAPVADGEEAKDEKSSAGEPQAPAVAAGADGQEAKCLSVLKQRVDELQQACEDEANAIAELEARCATAAPGAAVTSAAKAKAAGGEGGTDVPALDLAKPGAFLAARAAQRLFVSTEDAPDVAGEYRLLPAGANGCPAYKASGPRPTFLLWTASEGGCWVFSPDLDGTGAVFARSLQLAWTALPDEIMAGSWTRAAWGERGTRARIAVLRG
;
A
#
# COMPACT_ATOMS: atom_id res chain seq x y z
N ALA A 1 -9.08 -48.10 -51.91
CA ALA A 1 -7.91 -47.48 -52.55
C ALA A 1 -8.19 -45.99 -52.72
N ALA A 2 -7.30 -45.16 -52.19
CA ALA A 2 -7.15 -43.72 -52.43
C ALA A 2 -8.37 -42.80 -52.18
N GLN A 3 -8.55 -42.37 -50.93
CA GLN A 3 -9.10 -41.04 -50.64
C GLN A 3 -7.92 -40.18 -50.18
N GLY A 4 -7.51 -39.25 -51.05
CA GLY A 4 -6.45 -38.30 -50.78
C GLY A 4 -6.95 -37.24 -49.80
N ALA A 5 -6.39 -37.25 -48.60
CA ALA A 5 -6.52 -36.15 -47.66
C ALA A 5 -5.80 -34.94 -48.28
N ASP A 6 -6.60 -34.00 -48.77
CA ASP A 6 -6.16 -32.67 -49.16
C ASP A 6 -5.66 -31.96 -47.89
N MET A 7 -4.36 -32.07 -47.65
CA MET A 7 -3.65 -31.37 -46.58
C MET A 7 -3.64 -29.89 -46.97
N GLY A 8 -4.73 -29.21 -46.63
CA GLY A 8 -4.98 -27.80 -46.92
C GLY A 8 -3.74 -26.96 -46.63
N ALA A 9 -3.15 -26.43 -47.69
CA ALA A 9 -2.06 -25.49 -47.59
C ALA A 9 -2.54 -24.29 -46.76
N THR A 10 -2.03 -24.15 -45.53
CA THR A 10 -2.18 -22.90 -44.77
C THR A 10 -1.71 -21.77 -45.68
N PRO A 11 -2.59 -20.81 -46.02
CA PRO A 11 -2.28 -19.85 -47.05
C PRO A 11 -1.15 -18.95 -46.55
N VAL A 12 -0.14 -18.72 -47.40
CA VAL A 12 1.04 -17.90 -47.12
C VAL A 12 0.67 -16.50 -46.58
N SER A 13 -0.54 -16.02 -46.87
CA SER A 13 -1.12 -14.79 -46.33
C SER A 13 -1.20 -14.76 -44.80
N ASP A 14 -1.48 -15.89 -44.15
CA ASP A 14 -1.68 -15.95 -42.71
C ASP A 14 -0.35 -15.87 -41.97
N LEU A 15 0.71 -16.44 -42.55
CA LEU A 15 2.08 -16.32 -42.06
C LEU A 15 2.61 -14.89 -42.20
N GLU A 16 2.29 -14.19 -43.29
CA GLU A 16 2.66 -12.77 -43.44
C GLU A 16 1.93 -11.87 -42.44
N ALA A 17 0.65 -12.12 -42.17
CA ALA A 17 -0.13 -11.41 -41.17
C ALA A 17 0.44 -11.63 -39.76
N ALA A 18 0.71 -12.89 -39.38
CA ALA A 18 1.31 -13.24 -38.09
C ALA A 18 2.70 -12.60 -37.92
N CYS A 19 3.53 -12.58 -38.96
CA CYS A 19 4.84 -11.93 -38.93
C CYS A 19 4.74 -10.40 -38.74
N LYS A 20 3.77 -9.75 -39.42
CA LYS A 20 3.50 -8.32 -39.24
C LYS A 20 3.04 -8.01 -37.81
N ASP A 21 2.17 -8.84 -37.23
CA ASP A 21 1.69 -8.64 -35.86
C ASP A 21 2.81 -8.85 -34.83
N ALA A 22 3.60 -9.92 -34.97
CA ALA A 22 4.77 -10.17 -34.12
C ALA A 22 5.77 -8.99 -34.16
N LYS A 23 6.03 -8.43 -35.35
CA LYS A 23 6.90 -7.25 -35.50
C LYS A 23 6.30 -5.99 -34.84
N LYS A 24 4.98 -5.83 -34.87
CA LYS A 24 4.27 -4.75 -34.19
C LYS A 24 4.39 -4.90 -32.67
N ARG A 25 4.16 -6.10 -32.12
CA ARG A 25 4.32 -6.42 -30.69
C ARG A 25 5.75 -6.18 -30.22
N LEU A 26 6.76 -6.59 -31.00
CA LEU A 26 8.18 -6.35 -30.68
C LEU A 26 8.50 -4.86 -30.59
N ARG A 27 8.02 -4.05 -31.54
CA ARG A 27 8.22 -2.59 -31.52
C ARG A 27 7.53 -1.92 -30.34
N ALA A 28 6.33 -2.39 -29.97
CA ALA A 28 5.62 -1.89 -28.79
C ALA A 28 6.39 -2.22 -27.50
N ALA A 29 6.88 -3.45 -27.37
CA ALA A 29 7.70 -3.87 -26.23
C ALA A 29 9.01 -3.07 -26.14
N GLU A 30 9.69 -2.82 -27.28
CA GLU A 30 10.89 -1.99 -27.32
C GLU A 30 10.62 -0.53 -26.91
N ALA A 31 9.47 0.03 -27.33
CA ALA A 31 9.06 1.38 -26.93
C ALA A 31 8.76 1.46 -25.42
N GLN A 32 8.04 0.49 -24.87
CA GLN A 32 7.76 0.39 -23.43
C GLN A 32 9.06 0.27 -22.61
N TRP A 33 9.98 -0.60 -23.03
CA TRP A 33 11.28 -0.76 -22.37
C TRP A 33 12.11 0.54 -22.38
N ARG A 34 12.08 1.32 -23.47
CA ARG A 34 12.72 2.64 -23.53
C ARG A 34 12.09 3.65 -22.57
N MET A 35 10.76 3.64 -22.41
CA MET A 35 10.08 4.50 -21.44
C MET A 35 10.45 4.13 -20.00
N GLU A 36 10.52 2.83 -19.68
CA GLU A 36 10.96 2.34 -18.36
C GLU A 36 12.41 2.72 -18.06
N GLN A 37 13.32 2.58 -19.04
CA GLN A 37 14.70 3.04 -18.93
C GLN A 37 14.79 4.54 -18.64
N ALA A 38 14.05 5.36 -19.38
CA ALA A 38 14.03 6.81 -19.18
C ALA A 38 13.51 7.18 -17.78
N SER A 39 12.47 6.50 -17.30
CA SER A 39 11.93 6.67 -15.94
C SER A 39 12.94 6.30 -14.86
N LEU A 40 13.66 5.18 -15.01
CA LEU A 40 14.72 4.76 -14.08
C LEU A 40 15.89 5.76 -14.04
N ILE A 41 16.28 6.31 -15.19
CA ILE A 41 17.32 7.35 -15.26
C ILE A 41 16.87 8.61 -14.52
N ALA A 42 15.62 9.05 -14.71
CA ALA A 42 15.05 10.20 -14.00
C ALA A 42 14.98 9.97 -12.48
N ALA A 43 14.53 8.79 -12.04
CA ALA A 43 14.50 8.41 -10.63
C ALA A 43 15.90 8.42 -10.00
N LYS A 44 16.91 7.89 -10.71
CA LYS A 44 18.32 7.91 -10.27
C LYS A 44 18.84 9.35 -10.14
N ALA A 45 18.53 10.23 -11.08
CA ALA A 45 18.91 11.64 -11.01
C ALA A 45 18.29 12.36 -9.79
N ASN A 46 17.01 12.05 -9.48
CA ASN A 46 16.33 12.58 -8.29
C ASN A 46 16.95 12.07 -6.98
N LEU A 47 17.30 10.79 -6.90
CA LEU A 47 18.00 10.22 -5.74
C LEU A 47 19.38 10.85 -5.52
N LEU A 48 20.14 11.08 -6.59
CA LEU A 48 21.43 11.79 -6.51
C LEU A 48 21.25 13.23 -6.03
N SER A 49 20.21 13.93 -6.49
CA SER A 49 19.89 15.29 -6.02
C SER A 49 19.50 15.31 -4.54
N LEU A 50 18.70 14.35 -4.08
CA LEU A 50 18.34 14.20 -2.66
C LEU A 50 19.57 13.94 -1.79
N ARG A 51 20.47 13.06 -2.24
CA ARG A 51 21.73 12.77 -1.54
C ARG A 51 22.63 14.01 -1.45
N ALA A 52 22.77 14.75 -2.53
CA ALA A 52 23.53 16.01 -2.53
C ALA A 52 22.92 17.05 -1.58
N ALA A 53 21.58 17.15 -1.51
CA ALA A 53 20.91 18.03 -0.56
C ALA A 53 21.15 17.59 0.90
N GLN A 54 21.10 16.28 1.17
CA GLN A 54 21.39 15.73 2.50
C GLN A 54 22.85 15.97 2.94
N GLU A 55 23.80 15.82 2.03
CA GLU A 55 25.22 16.10 2.28
C GLU A 55 25.47 17.60 2.54
N ARG A 56 24.79 18.50 1.82
CA ARG A 56 24.86 19.95 2.11
C ARG A 56 24.28 20.28 3.49
N ALA A 57 23.14 19.67 3.85
CA ALA A 57 22.51 19.89 5.14
C ALA A 57 23.41 19.39 6.30
N SER A 58 24.06 18.23 6.15
CA SER A 58 24.98 17.71 7.16
C SER A 58 26.25 18.55 7.27
N GLN A 59 26.80 19.05 6.16
CA GLN A 59 27.92 19.99 6.17
C GLN A 59 27.55 21.32 6.84
N ALA A 60 26.36 21.87 6.57
CA ALA A 60 25.88 23.08 7.24
C ALA A 60 25.74 22.87 8.76
N GLN A 61 25.25 21.69 9.18
CA GLN A 61 25.17 21.32 10.59
C GLN A 61 26.55 21.19 11.25
N GLN A 62 27.50 20.55 10.57
CA GLN A 62 28.89 20.44 11.05
C GLN A 62 29.57 21.81 11.18
N LYS A 63 29.27 22.75 10.29
CA LYS A 63 29.80 24.13 10.35
C LYS A 63 29.14 24.99 11.44
N THR A 64 27.86 24.77 11.73
CA THR A 64 27.12 25.55 12.74
C THR A 64 27.46 25.15 14.18
N SER A 65 27.73 23.86 14.44
CA SER A 65 28.11 23.37 15.78
C SER A 65 29.26 24.15 16.44
N PRO A 66 30.45 24.31 15.82
CA PRO A 66 31.56 25.01 16.44
C PRO A 66 31.28 26.51 16.64
N LEU A 67 30.44 27.13 15.81
CA LEU A 67 30.07 28.54 15.97
C LEU A 67 29.14 28.76 17.16
N ILE A 68 28.24 27.80 17.44
CA ILE A 68 27.42 27.83 18.65
C ILE A 68 28.31 27.72 19.89
N ASP A 69 29.30 26.84 19.87
CA ASP A 69 30.24 26.67 20.97
C ASP A 69 31.15 27.90 21.14
N GLU A 70 31.58 28.53 20.03
CA GLU A 70 32.34 29.78 20.07
C GLU A 70 31.51 30.94 20.62
N LEU A 71 30.23 31.05 20.27
CA LEU A 71 29.32 32.04 20.85
C LEU A 71 29.11 31.82 22.35
N ARG A 72 28.98 30.57 22.80
CA ARG A 72 28.91 30.24 24.22
C ARG A 72 30.19 30.63 24.95
N ARG A 73 31.35 30.36 24.36
CA ARG A 73 32.67 30.78 24.89
C ARG A 73 32.77 32.29 25.01
N VAL A 74 32.46 33.04 23.94
CA VAL A 74 32.51 34.51 23.94
C VAL A 74 31.52 35.08 24.95
N ALA A 75 30.31 34.51 25.08
CA ALA A 75 29.35 34.93 26.10
C ALA A 75 29.87 34.72 27.53
N ALA A 76 30.55 33.60 27.79
CA ALA A 76 31.18 33.33 29.08
C ALA A 76 32.34 34.31 29.36
N GLU A 77 33.20 34.58 28.39
CA GLU A 77 34.30 35.56 28.51
C GLU A 77 33.78 36.98 28.79
N VAL A 78 32.71 37.40 28.10
CA VAL A 78 32.06 38.69 28.36
C VAL A 78 31.50 38.75 29.77
N SER A 79 30.88 37.67 30.26
CA SER A 79 30.39 37.57 31.64
C SER A 79 31.53 37.72 32.66
N GLU A 80 32.64 37.02 32.45
CA GLU A 80 33.82 37.07 33.33
C GLU A 80 34.48 38.46 33.34
N VAL A 81 34.56 39.12 32.18
CA VAL A 81 35.07 40.49 32.08
C VAL A 81 34.16 41.46 32.84
N CYS A 82 32.84 41.30 32.74
CA CYS A 82 31.88 42.11 33.50
C CYS A 82 32.02 41.90 35.02
N ASP A 83 32.14 40.66 35.48
CA ASP A 83 32.30 40.34 36.90
C ASP A 83 33.63 40.85 37.48
N SER A 84 34.74 40.66 36.74
CA SER A 84 36.07 41.13 37.16
C SER A 84 36.15 42.66 37.21
N THR A 85 35.52 43.36 36.26
CA THR A 85 35.45 44.83 36.31
C THR A 85 34.54 45.34 37.42
N ALA A 86 33.42 44.67 37.71
CA ALA A 86 32.58 45.03 38.86
C ALA A 86 33.36 44.92 40.18
N LYS A 87 34.14 43.85 40.35
CA LYS A 87 35.04 43.66 41.51
C LYS A 87 36.14 44.73 41.58
N ALA A 88 36.78 45.04 40.45
CA ALA A 88 37.82 46.06 40.40
C ALA A 88 37.27 47.46 40.72
N ALA A 89 36.09 47.81 40.19
CA ALA A 89 35.41 49.06 40.51
C ALA A 89 35.08 49.18 41.99
N ALA A 90 34.57 48.10 42.61
CA ALA A 90 34.32 48.06 44.04
C ALA A 90 35.61 48.23 44.88
N ALA A 91 36.73 47.65 44.43
CA ALA A 91 38.03 47.79 45.11
C ALA A 91 38.65 49.19 44.96
N VAL A 92 38.43 49.86 43.82
CA VAL A 92 38.90 51.24 43.59
C VAL A 92 38.06 52.24 44.38
N ALA A 93 36.75 52.05 44.46
CA ALA A 93 35.86 52.87 45.31
C ALA A 93 36.26 52.83 46.80
N ALA A 94 36.99 51.79 47.23
CA ALA A 94 37.48 51.63 48.60
C ALA A 94 38.84 52.32 48.88
N LYS A 95 39.51 52.93 47.88
CA LYS A 95 40.83 53.56 48.07
C LYS A 95 40.82 55.03 47.61
N GLU A 96 41.04 55.96 48.53
CA GLU A 96 41.24 57.38 48.22
C GLU A 96 42.59 57.59 47.49
N GLY A 97 42.56 58.18 46.27
CA GLY A 97 43.76 58.60 45.53
C GLY A 97 44.12 57.84 44.23
N ALA A 98 43.17 57.18 43.55
CA ALA A 98 43.44 56.25 42.43
C ALA A 98 42.99 56.72 41.01
N ASP A 99 42.82 58.02 40.77
CA ASP A 99 42.16 58.53 39.55
C ASP A 99 42.86 58.18 38.21
N GLU A 100 44.20 58.21 38.15
CA GLU A 100 44.95 57.93 36.91
C GLU A 100 44.87 56.45 36.51
N MET A 101 45.02 55.53 37.48
CA MET A 101 44.86 54.10 37.21
C MET A 101 43.42 53.73 36.89
N ALA A 102 42.44 54.41 37.51
CA ALA A 102 41.03 54.23 37.19
C ALA A 102 40.72 54.62 35.74
N LYS A 103 41.29 55.72 35.23
CA LYS A 103 41.16 56.12 33.82
C LYS A 103 41.79 55.10 32.87
N ALA A 104 43.01 54.64 33.14
CA ALA A 104 43.68 53.63 32.30
C ALA A 104 42.91 52.29 32.28
N ALA A 105 42.39 51.87 33.44
CA ALA A 105 41.54 50.68 33.53
C ALA A 105 40.20 50.85 32.79
N SER A 106 39.60 52.04 32.84
CA SER A 106 38.39 52.37 32.08
C SER A 106 38.65 52.32 30.56
N ALA A 107 39.75 52.89 30.08
CA ALA A 107 40.10 52.88 28.67
C ALA A 107 40.37 51.45 28.15
N MET A 108 41.10 50.63 28.90
CA MET A 108 41.30 49.21 28.54
C MET A 108 39.99 48.41 28.56
N ARG A 109 39.07 48.73 29.49
CA ARG A 109 37.74 48.11 29.54
C ARG A 109 36.95 48.45 28.28
N GLU A 110 36.89 49.71 27.90
CA GLU A 110 36.15 50.18 26.72
C GLU A 110 36.70 49.54 25.44
N GLN A 111 38.02 49.49 25.28
CA GLN A 111 38.65 48.80 24.15
C GLN A 111 38.32 47.30 24.08
N ARG A 112 38.32 46.60 25.22
CA ARG A 112 37.95 45.17 25.29
C ARG A 112 36.47 44.95 24.97
N LEU A 113 35.59 45.83 25.48
CA LEU A 113 34.16 45.78 25.19
C LEU A 113 33.88 46.05 23.71
N ASP A 114 34.55 47.03 23.09
CA ASP A 114 34.42 47.30 21.66
C ASP A 114 34.89 46.10 20.81
N SER A 115 36.03 45.50 21.16
CA SER A 115 36.52 44.30 20.49
C SER A 115 35.53 43.13 20.63
N ALA A 116 34.98 42.91 21.83
CA ALA A 116 33.99 41.85 22.07
C ALA A 116 32.68 42.11 21.32
N CYS A 117 32.19 43.35 21.30
CA CYS A 117 31.01 43.77 20.56
C CYS A 117 31.19 43.55 19.04
N LYS A 118 32.38 43.83 18.51
CA LYS A 118 32.72 43.57 17.11
C LYS A 118 32.74 42.07 16.79
N HIS A 119 33.36 41.24 17.63
CA HIS A 119 33.34 39.79 17.44
C HIS A 119 31.92 39.21 17.56
N LEU A 120 31.11 39.71 18.48
CA LEU A 120 29.71 39.30 18.62
C LEU A 120 28.87 39.69 17.39
N SER A 121 29.07 40.87 16.82
CA SER A 121 28.34 41.29 15.62
C SER A 121 28.75 40.47 14.39
N GLU A 122 30.04 40.18 14.23
CA GLU A 122 30.55 39.29 13.17
C GLU A 122 30.00 37.86 13.33
N ALA A 123 30.00 37.31 14.55
CA ALA A 123 29.46 35.98 14.83
C ALA A 123 27.94 35.91 14.61
N ARG A 124 27.18 36.95 14.98
CA ARG A 124 25.74 37.05 14.67
C ARG A 124 25.47 37.09 13.18
N SER A 125 26.26 37.85 12.41
CA SER A 125 26.14 37.90 10.96
C SER A 125 26.41 36.53 10.31
N ARG A 126 27.46 35.81 10.76
CA ARG A 126 27.75 34.45 10.31
C ARG A 126 26.62 33.47 10.66
N MET A 127 26.05 33.55 11.86
CA MET A 127 24.90 32.72 12.23
C MET A 127 23.66 32.99 11.39
N ALA A 128 23.38 34.26 11.09
CA ALA A 128 22.25 34.62 10.23
C ALA A 128 22.40 33.99 8.84
N SER A 129 23.58 34.14 8.22
CA SER A 129 23.89 33.52 6.93
C SER A 129 23.76 31.99 6.95
N LEU A 130 24.27 31.32 7.99
CA LEU A 130 24.15 29.85 8.11
C LEU A 130 22.71 29.39 8.37
N THR A 131 21.91 30.20 9.07
CA THR A 131 20.49 29.92 9.30
C THR A 131 19.72 30.00 7.98
N GLU A 132 20.03 31.00 7.15
CA GLU A 132 19.48 31.12 5.79
C GLU A 132 19.88 29.93 4.91
N GLU A 133 21.17 29.57 4.88
CA GLU A 133 21.66 28.39 4.15
C GLU A 133 20.96 27.10 4.60
N ARG A 134 20.78 26.90 5.91
CA ARG A 134 20.06 25.75 6.47
C ARG A 134 18.60 25.74 6.01
N SER A 135 17.91 26.88 6.09
CA SER A 135 16.52 26.99 5.66
C SER A 135 16.33 26.67 4.17
N SER A 136 17.27 27.11 3.33
CA SER A 136 17.30 26.82 1.89
C SER A 136 17.56 25.33 1.60
N ALA A 137 18.49 24.72 2.34
CA ALA A 137 18.75 23.28 2.25
C ALA A 137 17.56 22.42 2.70
N GLU A 138 16.84 22.86 3.74
CA GLU A 138 15.63 22.18 4.23
C GLU A 138 14.48 22.29 3.22
N ALA A 139 14.26 23.46 2.62
CA ALA A 139 13.31 23.63 1.53
C ALA A 139 13.62 22.71 0.33
N ALA A 140 14.89 22.63 -0.09
CA ALA A 140 15.32 21.72 -1.16
C ALA A 140 15.10 20.24 -0.81
N ARG A 141 15.25 19.86 0.47
CA ARG A 141 14.97 18.51 0.96
C ARG A 141 13.48 18.18 0.87
N GLU A 142 12.61 19.09 1.28
CA GLU A 142 11.16 18.89 1.19
C GLU A 142 10.69 18.83 -0.28
N GLU A 143 11.23 19.67 -1.16
CA GLU A 143 10.96 19.58 -2.60
C GLU A 143 11.38 18.22 -3.18
N ALA A 144 12.55 17.71 -2.81
CA ALA A 144 13.04 16.41 -3.26
C ALA A 144 12.18 15.24 -2.71
N LYS A 145 11.72 15.33 -1.46
CA LYS A 145 10.77 14.35 -0.89
C LYS A 145 9.43 14.35 -1.65
N ALA A 146 8.89 15.53 -1.95
CA ALA A 146 7.65 15.65 -2.72
C ALA A 146 7.78 15.03 -4.12
N LYS A 147 8.91 15.27 -4.82
CA LYS A 147 9.21 14.63 -6.11
C LYS A 147 9.29 13.10 -6.00
N LEU A 148 9.87 12.58 -4.92
CA LEU A 148 9.96 11.14 -4.68
C LEU A 148 8.58 10.52 -4.44
N ALA A 149 7.72 11.18 -3.66
CA ALA A 149 6.34 10.72 -3.44
C ALA A 149 5.53 10.64 -4.74
N VAL A 150 5.66 11.64 -5.62
CA VAL A 150 5.01 11.63 -6.95
C VAL A 150 5.50 10.46 -7.81
N LEU A 151 6.81 10.17 -7.79
CA LEU A 151 7.36 9.04 -8.53
C LEU A 151 6.90 7.68 -7.97
N GLU A 152 6.80 7.55 -6.65
CA GLU A 152 6.27 6.34 -6.02
C GLU A 152 4.79 6.11 -6.38
N GLN A 153 3.98 7.17 -6.39
CA GLN A 153 2.61 7.11 -6.88
C GLN A 153 2.54 6.69 -8.35
N GLN A 154 3.33 7.30 -9.23
CA GLN A 154 3.39 6.92 -10.64
C GLN A 154 3.82 5.46 -10.84
N ARG A 155 4.77 4.97 -10.03
CA ARG A 155 5.16 3.55 -10.05
C ARG A 155 4.02 2.63 -9.62
N ALA A 156 3.30 2.98 -8.56
CA ALA A 156 2.16 2.20 -8.10
C ALA A 156 1.03 2.17 -9.16
N GLU A 157 0.76 3.29 -9.83
CA GLU A 157 -0.20 3.36 -10.93
C GLU A 157 0.24 2.51 -12.14
N ALA A 158 1.53 2.56 -12.51
CA ALA A 158 2.08 1.73 -13.58
C ALA A 158 1.97 0.23 -13.25
N GLN A 159 2.24 -0.17 -11.99
CA GLN A 159 2.07 -1.54 -11.53
C GLN A 159 0.61 -2.00 -11.58
N ARG A 160 -0.34 -1.14 -11.20
CA ARG A 160 -1.78 -1.44 -11.31
C ARG A 160 -2.21 -1.63 -12.77
N ARG A 161 -1.73 -0.78 -13.68
CA ARG A 161 -2.00 -0.94 -15.12
C ARG A 161 -1.43 -2.24 -15.68
N ALA A 162 -0.18 -2.57 -15.34
CA ALA A 162 0.44 -3.83 -15.77
C ALA A 162 -0.30 -5.07 -15.23
N ALA A 163 -0.73 -5.04 -13.97
CA ALA A 163 -1.53 -6.12 -13.39
C ALA A 163 -2.90 -6.27 -14.08
N PHE A 164 -3.52 -5.14 -14.45
CA PHE A 164 -4.78 -5.13 -15.20
C PHE A 164 -4.61 -5.68 -16.62
N GLU A 165 -3.56 -5.26 -17.35
CA GLU A 165 -3.26 -5.77 -18.68
C GLU A 165 -2.97 -7.28 -18.67
N GLU A 166 -2.27 -7.79 -17.66
CA GLU A 166 -2.03 -9.22 -17.51
C GLU A 166 -3.33 -9.99 -17.21
N ALA A 167 -4.18 -9.46 -16.32
CA ALA A 167 -5.49 -10.05 -16.05
C ALA A 167 -6.37 -10.10 -17.30
N ALA A 168 -6.36 -9.05 -18.13
CA ALA A 168 -7.08 -9.01 -19.40
C ALA A 168 -6.56 -10.07 -20.39
N ARG A 169 -5.23 -10.28 -20.47
CA ARG A 169 -4.65 -11.34 -21.30
C ARG A 169 -5.03 -12.75 -20.85
N VAL A 170 -5.07 -12.98 -19.53
CA VAL A 170 -5.50 -14.27 -18.98
C VAL A 170 -6.97 -14.51 -19.32
N ALA A 171 -7.83 -13.50 -19.14
CA ALA A 171 -9.24 -13.59 -19.50
C ALA A 171 -9.46 -13.85 -21.00
N GLU A 172 -8.71 -13.19 -21.89
CA GLU A 172 -8.76 -13.44 -23.33
C GLU A 172 -8.36 -14.88 -23.67
N ALA A 173 -7.31 -15.41 -23.04
CA ALA A 173 -6.87 -16.79 -23.24
C ALA A 173 -7.87 -17.84 -22.71
N ASP A 174 -8.53 -17.55 -21.58
CA ASP A 174 -9.59 -18.40 -21.04
C ASP A 174 -10.83 -18.40 -21.95
N ALA A 175 -11.22 -17.23 -22.49
CA ALA A 175 -12.31 -17.13 -23.46
C ALA A 175 -12.02 -17.92 -24.75
N GLU A 176 -10.79 -17.85 -25.29
CA GLU A 176 -10.37 -18.66 -26.44
C GLU A 176 -10.43 -20.17 -26.13
N ARG A 177 -10.02 -20.59 -24.92
CA ARG A 177 -10.11 -22.00 -24.50
C ARG A 177 -11.56 -22.47 -24.44
N LEU A 178 -12.44 -21.69 -23.79
CA LEU A 178 -13.86 -22.02 -23.66
C LEU A 178 -14.55 -22.07 -25.03
N GLN A 179 -14.22 -21.15 -25.94
CA GLN A 179 -14.74 -21.17 -27.30
C GLN A 179 -14.34 -22.44 -28.06
N LYS A 180 -13.09 -22.89 -27.89
CA LYS A 180 -12.62 -24.13 -28.49
C LYS A 180 -13.34 -25.36 -27.93
N GLU A 181 -13.51 -25.44 -26.61
CA GLU A 181 -14.26 -26.52 -25.94
C GLU A 181 -15.71 -26.56 -26.42
N ALA A 182 -16.36 -25.41 -26.60
CA ALA A 182 -17.72 -25.33 -27.12
C ALA A 182 -17.84 -25.90 -28.55
N LEU A 183 -16.90 -25.55 -29.44
CA LEU A 183 -16.87 -26.09 -30.81
C LEU A 183 -16.60 -27.60 -30.85
N GLU A 184 -15.75 -28.12 -29.96
CA GLU A 184 -15.51 -29.56 -29.84
C GLU A 184 -16.77 -30.31 -29.39
N LEU A 185 -17.52 -29.77 -28.43
CA LEU A 185 -18.80 -30.32 -27.97
C LEU A 185 -19.89 -30.26 -29.05
N GLU A 186 -19.99 -29.17 -29.81
CA GLU A 186 -20.93 -29.06 -30.94
C GLU A 186 -20.65 -30.13 -32.01
N ALA A 187 -19.38 -30.39 -32.31
CA ALA A 187 -18.98 -31.44 -33.25
C ALA A 187 -19.33 -32.85 -32.73
N GLU A 188 -19.16 -33.10 -31.43
CA GLU A 188 -19.54 -34.38 -30.80
C GLU A 188 -21.06 -34.58 -30.84
N ILE A 189 -21.84 -33.54 -30.54
CA ILE A 189 -23.31 -33.58 -30.66
C ILE A 189 -23.73 -33.85 -32.11
N ALA A 190 -23.09 -33.21 -33.09
CA ALA A 190 -23.39 -33.42 -34.50
C ALA A 190 -23.11 -34.88 -34.94
N MET A 191 -22.03 -35.49 -34.45
CA MET A 191 -21.77 -36.93 -34.68
C MET A 191 -22.85 -37.82 -34.07
N LEU A 192 -23.28 -37.55 -32.84
CA LEU A 192 -24.30 -38.35 -32.16
C LEU A 192 -25.70 -38.17 -32.76
N GLN A 193 -25.99 -37.02 -33.37
CA GLN A 193 -27.26 -36.75 -34.05
C GLN A 193 -27.28 -37.24 -35.50
N ALA A 194 -26.14 -37.62 -36.07
CA ALA A 194 -26.11 -38.20 -37.40
C ALA A 194 -26.96 -39.47 -37.38
N PRO A 195 -28.09 -39.53 -38.12
CA PRO A 195 -28.96 -40.68 -38.10
C PRO A 195 -28.11 -41.89 -38.50
N ALA A 196 -28.13 -42.95 -37.69
CA ALA A 196 -27.56 -44.23 -38.05
C ALA A 196 -28.23 -44.66 -39.36
N GLU A 197 -27.59 -44.34 -40.48
CA GLU A 197 -28.07 -44.74 -41.78
C GLU A 197 -28.09 -46.25 -41.75
N LYS A 198 -29.32 -46.77 -41.77
CA LYS A 198 -29.67 -48.18 -41.77
C LYS A 198 -28.75 -48.94 -42.73
N GLU A 199 -27.73 -49.59 -42.20
CA GLU A 199 -27.18 -50.77 -42.84
C GLU A 199 -28.33 -51.79 -42.94
N GLY A 200 -28.66 -52.19 -44.17
CA GLY A 200 -29.89 -52.90 -44.54
C GLY A 200 -30.20 -54.11 -43.66
N SER A 201 -31.47 -54.37 -43.32
CA SER A 201 -32.49 -54.87 -44.25
C SER A 201 -31.95 -55.96 -45.19
N GLY A 202 -31.57 -57.10 -44.61
CA GLY A 202 -31.26 -58.31 -45.36
C GLY A 202 -31.11 -59.55 -44.48
N ALA A 203 -32.20 -60.05 -43.89
CA ALA A 203 -32.32 -61.46 -43.46
C ALA A 203 -33.80 -61.84 -43.18
N GLU A 204 -34.49 -62.20 -44.25
CA GLU A 204 -35.63 -63.10 -44.26
C GLU A 204 -35.10 -64.54 -44.10
N LEU A 205 -35.46 -65.27 -43.02
CA LEU A 205 -35.54 -66.75 -42.99
C LEU A 205 -36.04 -67.32 -41.65
N ALA A 206 -37.18 -68.03 -41.75
CA ALA A 206 -37.56 -69.29 -41.07
C ALA A 206 -37.82 -69.36 -39.55
N ALA A 207 -39.13 -69.35 -39.24
CA ALA A 207 -39.91 -70.40 -38.56
C ALA A 207 -39.26 -71.54 -37.72
N ALA A 208 -39.97 -71.80 -36.59
CA ALA A 208 -40.41 -73.11 -36.05
C ALA A 208 -39.70 -73.73 -34.82
N GLY A 209 -40.54 -74.17 -33.86
CA GLY A 209 -40.25 -75.20 -32.84
C GLY A 209 -40.36 -74.68 -31.41
N ALA A 210 -41.52 -74.74 -30.73
CA ALA A 210 -42.11 -75.88 -30.02
C ALA A 210 -41.35 -76.32 -28.73
N ALA A 211 -42.10 -76.30 -27.62
CA ALA A 211 -41.84 -76.71 -26.22
C ALA A 211 -41.37 -78.20 -26.06
N PRO A 212 -41.11 -78.82 -24.86
CA PRO A 212 -41.62 -78.50 -23.51
C PRO A 212 -40.73 -78.80 -22.26
N VAL A 213 -41.22 -78.33 -21.10
CA VAL A 213 -41.27 -78.90 -19.73
C VAL A 213 -40.27 -80.01 -19.33
N ALA A 214 -39.56 -79.80 -18.20
CA ALA A 214 -39.25 -80.85 -17.22
C ALA A 214 -39.07 -80.26 -15.81
N ASP A 215 -39.88 -80.75 -14.87
CA ASP A 215 -39.82 -80.59 -13.41
C ASP A 215 -38.61 -81.30 -12.78
N GLY A 216 -38.25 -80.90 -11.54
CA GLY A 216 -37.42 -81.66 -10.60
C GLY A 216 -36.60 -80.75 -9.66
N GLU A 217 -37.16 -80.24 -8.56
CA GLU A 217 -37.18 -80.80 -7.18
C GLU A 217 -35.96 -80.46 -6.31
N GLU A 218 -36.23 -80.39 -5.00
CA GLU A 218 -35.53 -79.70 -3.90
C GLU A 218 -34.09 -80.17 -3.58
N ALA A 219 -33.26 -79.24 -3.07
CA ALA A 219 -32.45 -79.47 -1.87
C ALA A 219 -31.99 -78.15 -1.22
N LYS A 220 -32.08 -78.11 0.10
CA LYS A 220 -31.70 -77.01 0.99
C LYS A 220 -30.19 -76.85 1.15
N ASP A 221 -29.86 -75.67 1.67
CA ASP A 221 -28.82 -75.36 2.66
C ASP A 221 -27.53 -74.64 2.23
N GLU A 222 -27.31 -73.56 2.99
CA GLU A 222 -26.06 -72.95 3.43
C GLU A 222 -25.15 -72.17 2.45
N LYS A 223 -25.39 -70.86 2.42
CA LYS A 223 -24.50 -69.86 3.05
C LYS A 223 -22.98 -70.05 2.82
N SER A 224 -22.44 -69.43 1.77
CA SER A 224 -21.36 -68.42 1.89
C SER A 224 -20.87 -67.91 0.52
N SER A 225 -21.17 -66.64 0.23
CA SER A 225 -20.20 -65.58 -0.13
C SER A 225 -18.97 -65.97 -0.99
N ALA A 226 -19.16 -66.07 -2.31
CA ALA A 226 -18.22 -65.60 -3.34
C ALA A 226 -18.86 -65.85 -4.72
N GLY A 227 -19.47 -64.82 -5.31
CA GLY A 227 -20.07 -64.91 -6.64
C GLY A 227 -19.46 -63.86 -7.56
N GLU A 228 -18.86 -64.33 -8.65
CA GLU A 228 -18.59 -63.56 -9.86
C GLU A 228 -19.83 -62.78 -10.31
N PRO A 229 -19.68 -61.53 -10.81
CA PRO A 229 -20.80 -60.81 -11.41
C PRO A 229 -21.10 -61.40 -12.81
N GLN A 230 -22.21 -62.12 -12.91
CA GLN A 230 -22.87 -62.42 -14.17
C GLN A 230 -23.28 -61.12 -14.87
N ALA A 231 -22.92 -61.03 -16.16
CA ALA A 231 -23.33 -59.96 -17.05
C ALA A 231 -24.87 -59.98 -17.23
N PRO A 232 -25.58 -58.87 -16.97
CA PRO A 232 -26.98 -58.78 -17.32
C PRO A 232 -27.14 -58.63 -18.83
N ALA A 233 -28.03 -59.42 -19.41
CA ALA A 233 -28.52 -59.25 -20.77
C ALA A 233 -29.24 -57.90 -20.88
N VAL A 234 -28.59 -56.93 -21.54
CA VAL A 234 -29.18 -55.65 -21.91
C VAL A 234 -29.67 -55.77 -23.36
N ALA A 235 -30.95 -56.08 -23.53
CA ALA A 235 -31.63 -55.93 -24.81
C ALA A 235 -32.97 -55.23 -24.55
N ALA A 236 -33.25 -54.20 -25.35
CA ALA A 236 -34.37 -53.26 -25.30
C ALA A 236 -34.23 -52.09 -24.30
N GLY A 237 -33.43 -51.08 -24.68
CA GLY A 237 -33.39 -49.78 -23.99
C GLY A 237 -32.46 -48.71 -24.61
N ALA A 238 -31.85 -48.96 -25.77
CA ALA A 238 -30.82 -48.08 -26.36
C ALA A 238 -31.36 -46.67 -26.70
N ASP A 239 -32.56 -46.58 -27.26
CA ASP A 239 -33.17 -45.29 -27.70
C ASP A 239 -33.41 -44.31 -26.53
N GLY A 240 -33.66 -44.84 -25.32
CA GLY A 240 -33.88 -44.01 -24.13
C GLY A 240 -32.59 -43.52 -23.48
N GLN A 241 -31.47 -44.20 -23.72
CA GLN A 241 -30.17 -43.84 -23.15
C GLN A 241 -29.48 -42.76 -23.99
N GLU A 242 -29.61 -42.85 -25.31
CA GLU A 242 -29.08 -41.87 -26.26
C GLU A 242 -29.78 -40.50 -26.11
N ALA A 243 -31.11 -40.50 -25.96
CA ALA A 243 -31.88 -39.29 -25.67
C ALA A 243 -31.47 -38.62 -24.33
N LYS A 244 -31.13 -39.41 -23.31
CA LYS A 244 -30.62 -38.89 -22.04
C LYS A 244 -29.21 -38.29 -22.19
N CYS A 245 -28.30 -38.97 -22.90
CA CYS A 245 -26.97 -38.43 -23.19
C CYS A 245 -27.04 -37.10 -23.96
N LEU A 246 -27.88 -37.02 -24.99
CA LEU A 246 -28.10 -35.79 -25.75
C LEU A 246 -28.67 -34.65 -24.88
N SER A 247 -29.56 -34.96 -23.93
CA SER A 247 -30.09 -33.95 -23.01
C SER A 247 -29.03 -33.39 -22.05
N VAL A 248 -28.14 -34.25 -21.56
CA VAL A 248 -27.03 -33.85 -20.67
C VAL A 248 -25.99 -33.03 -21.42
N LEU A 249 -25.66 -33.41 -22.66
CA LEU A 249 -24.74 -32.64 -23.51
C LEU A 249 -25.31 -31.26 -23.87
N LYS A 250 -26.60 -31.15 -24.21
CA LYS A 250 -27.26 -29.85 -24.43
C LYS A 250 -27.21 -28.96 -23.20
N GLN A 251 -27.56 -29.52 -22.04
CA GLN A 251 -27.48 -28.78 -20.78
C GLN A 251 -26.06 -28.26 -20.52
N ARG A 252 -25.03 -29.08 -20.79
CA ARG A 252 -23.62 -28.70 -20.64
C ARG A 252 -23.22 -27.56 -21.57
N VAL A 253 -23.71 -27.57 -22.82
CA VAL A 253 -23.47 -26.49 -23.79
C VAL A 253 -24.13 -25.19 -23.34
N ASP A 254 -25.38 -25.25 -22.85
CA ASP A 254 -26.09 -24.08 -22.33
C ASP A 254 -25.37 -23.49 -21.09
N GLU A 255 -24.87 -24.34 -20.19
CA GLU A 255 -24.07 -23.91 -19.01
C GLU A 255 -22.76 -23.22 -19.42
N LEU A 256 -22.08 -23.72 -20.45
CA LEU A 256 -20.85 -23.11 -20.97
C LEU A 256 -21.12 -21.79 -21.71
N GLN A 257 -22.20 -21.70 -22.48
CA GLN A 257 -22.61 -20.45 -23.12
C GLN A 257 -22.94 -19.37 -22.09
N GLN A 258 -23.67 -19.72 -21.02
CA GLN A 258 -23.95 -18.79 -19.93
C GLN A 258 -22.67 -18.32 -19.22
N ALA A 259 -21.71 -19.22 -18.98
CA ALA A 259 -20.42 -18.84 -18.38
C ALA A 259 -19.63 -17.85 -19.26
N CYS A 260 -19.64 -18.03 -20.58
CA CYS A 260 -19.03 -17.10 -21.53
C CYS A 260 -19.71 -15.72 -21.51
N GLU A 261 -21.04 -15.66 -21.43
CA GLU A 261 -21.78 -14.40 -21.31
C GLU A 261 -21.49 -13.68 -19.98
N ASP A 262 -21.40 -14.43 -18.88
CA ASP A 262 -21.06 -13.88 -17.56
C ASP A 262 -19.64 -13.29 -17.53
N GLU A 263 -18.66 -13.97 -18.14
CA GLU A 263 -17.30 -13.44 -18.30
C GLU A 263 -17.25 -12.18 -19.19
N ALA A 264 -17.97 -12.18 -20.31
CA ALA A 264 -18.06 -11.01 -21.19
C ALA A 264 -18.67 -9.80 -20.46
N ASN A 265 -19.69 -10.01 -19.63
CA ASN A 265 -20.29 -8.97 -18.79
C ASN A 265 -19.31 -8.48 -17.70
N ALA A 266 -18.54 -9.38 -17.08
CA ALA A 266 -17.53 -9.01 -16.09
C ALA A 266 -16.40 -8.16 -16.71
N ILE A 267 -15.98 -8.48 -17.93
CA ILE A 267 -15.01 -7.69 -18.71
C ILE A 267 -15.60 -6.29 -18.99
N ALA A 268 -16.83 -6.20 -19.48
CA ALA A 268 -17.49 -4.92 -19.76
C ALA A 268 -17.65 -4.04 -18.50
N GLU A 269 -17.96 -4.65 -17.35
CA GLU A 269 -18.06 -3.93 -16.07
C GLU A 269 -16.68 -3.44 -15.59
N LEU A 270 -15.63 -4.23 -15.76
CA LEU A 270 -14.25 -3.83 -15.47
C LEU A 270 -13.80 -2.67 -16.38
N GLU A 271 -14.10 -2.72 -17.68
CA GLU A 271 -13.82 -1.64 -18.63
C GLU A 271 -14.56 -0.35 -18.26
N ALA A 272 -15.84 -0.43 -17.86
CA ALA A 272 -16.63 0.72 -17.40
C ALA A 272 -16.07 1.34 -16.11
N ARG A 273 -15.60 0.52 -15.16
CA ARG A 273 -14.92 0.99 -13.94
C ARG A 273 -13.58 1.65 -14.25
N CYS A 274 -12.85 1.16 -15.25
CA CYS A 274 -11.62 1.80 -15.72
C CYS A 274 -11.88 3.12 -16.45
N ALA A 275 -12.94 3.22 -17.26
CA ALA A 275 -13.32 4.44 -17.95
C ALA A 275 -13.74 5.56 -16.98
N THR A 276 -14.39 5.21 -15.87
CA THR A 276 -14.79 6.15 -14.80
C THR A 276 -13.66 6.49 -13.84
N ALA A 277 -12.61 5.68 -13.77
CA ALA A 277 -11.41 5.93 -12.95
C ALA A 277 -10.35 6.81 -13.64
N ALA A 278 -10.65 7.40 -14.81
CA ALA A 278 -9.75 8.32 -15.48
C ALA A 278 -9.43 9.53 -14.56
N PRO A 279 -8.16 9.75 -14.18
CA PRO A 279 -7.76 10.86 -13.32
C PRO A 279 -7.66 12.13 -14.16
N GLY A 280 -8.83 12.71 -14.46
CA GLY A 280 -8.96 13.85 -15.35
C GLY A 280 -9.55 15.09 -14.69
N ALA A 281 -9.18 15.42 -13.45
CA ALA A 281 -9.57 16.72 -12.86
C ALA A 281 -8.72 17.25 -11.68
N ALA A 282 -7.93 16.42 -10.99
CA ALA A 282 -7.38 16.83 -9.69
C ALA A 282 -6.00 17.52 -9.69
N VAL A 283 -5.27 17.59 -10.82
CA VAL A 283 -3.85 18.03 -10.81
C VAL A 283 -3.63 19.47 -11.28
N THR A 284 -4.66 20.25 -11.66
CA THR A 284 -4.46 21.64 -12.11
C THR A 284 -5.18 22.71 -11.28
N SER A 285 -5.87 22.39 -10.19
CA SER A 285 -6.62 23.40 -9.41
C SER A 285 -5.91 23.96 -8.15
N ALA A 286 -4.67 23.57 -7.86
CA ALA A 286 -3.95 24.09 -6.67
C ALA A 286 -3.37 25.52 -6.83
N ALA A 287 -3.50 26.15 -8.01
CA ALA A 287 -2.98 27.51 -8.24
C ALA A 287 -4.05 28.61 -8.35
N LYS A 288 -5.35 28.30 -8.37
CA LYS A 288 -6.37 29.35 -8.54
C LYS A 288 -7.78 28.91 -8.08
N ALA A 289 -8.01 28.82 -6.78
CA ALA A 289 -9.37 28.72 -6.23
C ALA A 289 -9.49 29.57 -4.95
N LYS A 290 -9.57 30.89 -5.16
CA LYS A 290 -10.26 31.81 -4.26
C LYS A 290 -11.56 32.19 -4.99
N ALA A 291 -12.69 31.91 -4.35
CA ALA A 291 -14.07 32.20 -4.77
C ALA A 291 -14.69 31.27 -5.82
N ALA A 292 -15.45 30.27 -5.37
CA ALA A 292 -16.88 30.08 -5.68
C ALA A 292 -17.36 28.75 -5.07
N GLY A 293 -18.47 28.80 -4.33
CA GLY A 293 -19.10 27.62 -3.74
C GLY A 293 -19.77 26.73 -4.79
N GLY A 294 -19.89 25.45 -4.44
CA GLY A 294 -20.64 24.44 -5.19
C GLY A 294 -20.67 23.15 -4.40
N GLU A 295 -21.86 22.81 -3.91
CA GLU A 295 -22.20 21.68 -3.04
C GLU A 295 -22.05 20.32 -3.74
N GLY A 296 -21.70 19.28 -2.99
CA GLY A 296 -22.04 17.89 -3.35
C GLY A 296 -20.91 16.88 -3.48
N GLY A 297 -19.72 17.14 -2.93
CA GLY A 297 -18.69 16.11 -2.72
C GLY A 297 -18.67 15.68 -1.26
N THR A 298 -18.37 14.42 -0.96
CA THR A 298 -17.99 13.98 0.40
C THR A 298 -16.70 14.69 0.79
N ASP A 299 -16.85 15.92 1.25
CA ASP A 299 -15.76 16.80 1.66
C ASP A 299 -15.14 16.22 2.92
N VAL A 300 -13.99 15.56 2.74
CA VAL A 300 -13.04 15.43 3.83
C VAL A 300 -12.59 16.86 4.14
N PRO A 301 -12.94 17.44 5.31
CA PRO A 301 -12.64 18.83 5.61
C PRO A 301 -11.14 19.07 5.45
N ALA A 302 -10.80 20.15 4.73
CA ALA A 302 -9.42 20.57 4.56
C ALA A 302 -8.71 20.65 5.92
N LEU A 303 -7.51 20.08 5.98
CA LEU A 303 -6.77 19.83 7.21
C LEU A 303 -6.34 21.15 7.88
N ASP A 304 -7.02 21.56 8.96
CA ASP A 304 -6.60 22.68 9.81
C ASP A 304 -5.56 22.22 10.85
N LEU A 305 -4.29 22.38 10.51
CA LEU A 305 -3.15 22.05 11.39
C LEU A 305 -3.11 22.90 12.67
N ALA A 306 -3.84 24.02 12.74
CA ALA A 306 -3.90 24.83 13.96
C ALA A 306 -4.80 24.20 15.04
N LYS A 307 -5.66 23.23 14.69
CA LYS A 307 -6.64 22.60 15.59
C LYS A 307 -6.71 21.08 15.40
N PRO A 308 -5.63 20.35 15.71
CA PRO A 308 -5.57 18.90 15.50
C PRO A 308 -6.69 18.14 16.23
N GLY A 309 -7.12 18.62 17.40
CA GLY A 309 -8.18 18.01 18.19
C GLY A 309 -9.52 17.87 17.47
N ALA A 310 -9.97 18.91 16.75
CA ALA A 310 -11.26 18.89 16.05
C ALA A 310 -11.23 17.92 14.86
N PHE A 311 -10.13 17.92 14.11
CA PHE A 311 -9.93 17.00 12.99
C PHE A 311 -9.87 15.54 13.45
N LEU A 312 -9.08 15.25 14.49
CA LEU A 312 -8.98 13.90 15.04
C LEU A 312 -10.32 13.43 15.62
N ALA A 313 -11.08 14.31 16.29
CA ALA A 313 -12.37 13.98 16.86
C ALA A 313 -13.43 13.60 15.82
N ALA A 314 -13.50 14.30 14.69
CA ALA A 314 -14.46 14.02 13.61
C ALA A 314 -14.30 12.61 13.01
N ARG A 315 -13.13 12.01 13.25
CA ARG A 315 -12.63 10.89 12.46
C ARG A 315 -12.26 9.70 13.39
N ALA A 316 -12.37 9.89 14.71
CA ALA A 316 -12.15 8.88 15.74
C ALA A 316 -13.10 7.68 15.61
N ALA A 317 -12.56 6.47 15.81
CA ALA A 317 -13.37 5.26 15.87
C ALA A 317 -14.03 5.13 17.26
N GLN A 318 -15.18 4.48 17.36
CA GLN A 318 -15.78 4.19 18.66
C GLN A 318 -15.00 3.12 19.44
N ARG A 319 -14.42 2.16 18.70
CA ARG A 319 -13.69 1.02 19.25
C ARG A 319 -12.43 0.77 18.44
N LEU A 320 -11.39 0.31 19.15
CA LEU A 320 -10.13 -0.15 18.57
C LEU A 320 -9.76 -1.51 19.15
N PHE A 321 -9.12 -2.34 18.36
CA PHE A 321 -8.51 -3.59 18.79
C PHE A 321 -7.00 -3.50 18.66
N VAL A 322 -6.28 -3.67 19.77
CA VAL A 322 -4.82 -3.62 19.82
C VAL A 322 -4.28 -5.03 19.99
N SER A 323 -3.42 -5.44 19.08
CA SER A 323 -2.72 -6.73 19.13
C SER A 323 -1.21 -6.50 19.12
N THR A 324 -0.49 -7.14 20.04
CA THR A 324 0.96 -7.04 20.12
C THR A 324 1.57 -8.23 20.84
N GLU A 325 2.73 -8.68 20.36
CA GLU A 325 3.57 -9.67 21.05
C GLU A 325 4.54 -9.00 22.04
N ASP A 326 5.00 -7.79 21.71
CA ASP A 326 6.09 -7.14 22.43
C ASP A 326 5.61 -6.40 23.70
N ALA A 327 4.33 -6.05 23.80
CA ALA A 327 3.77 -5.33 24.97
C ALA A 327 2.39 -5.89 25.37
N PRO A 328 2.31 -7.10 25.93
CA PRO A 328 1.01 -7.75 26.20
C PRO A 328 0.08 -6.93 27.11
N ASP A 329 0.62 -6.08 27.98
CA ASP A 329 -0.14 -5.17 28.85
C ASP A 329 -0.95 -4.10 28.09
N VAL A 330 -0.62 -3.82 26.81
CA VAL A 330 -1.35 -2.87 25.98
C VAL A 330 -2.31 -3.54 25.00
N ALA A 331 -2.33 -4.87 24.93
CA ALA A 331 -3.23 -5.61 24.05
C ALA A 331 -4.68 -5.58 24.58
N GLY A 332 -5.66 -5.57 23.67
CA GLY A 332 -7.08 -5.67 24.00
C GLY A 332 -7.98 -4.70 23.25
N GLU A 333 -9.25 -4.64 23.68
CA GLU A 333 -10.24 -3.70 23.15
C GLU A 333 -10.15 -2.34 23.86
N TYR A 334 -10.06 -1.27 23.08
CA TYR A 334 -10.04 0.10 23.54
C TYR A 334 -11.32 0.83 23.11
N ARG A 335 -11.91 1.60 24.02
CA ARG A 335 -13.13 2.38 23.76
C ARG A 335 -12.85 3.87 23.84
N LEU A 336 -13.44 4.62 22.92
CA LEU A 336 -13.33 6.07 22.88
C LEU A 336 -13.90 6.70 24.16
N LEU A 337 -13.15 7.60 24.77
CA LEU A 337 -13.58 8.36 25.93
C LEU A 337 -14.41 9.58 25.46
N PRO A 338 -15.60 9.84 26.05
CA PRO A 338 -16.44 10.96 25.66
C PRO A 338 -15.79 12.33 25.79
N ALA A 339 -14.92 12.50 26.80
CA ALA A 339 -14.25 13.77 27.09
C ALA A 339 -12.91 13.94 26.33
N GLY A 340 -12.38 12.86 25.72
CA GLY A 340 -11.02 12.83 25.20
C GLY A 340 -9.95 13.10 26.28
N ALA A 341 -8.74 13.44 25.84
CA ALA A 341 -7.64 13.94 26.66
C ALA A 341 -6.94 15.08 25.93
N ASN A 342 -6.64 16.19 26.62
CA ASN A 342 -5.95 17.35 26.04
C ASN A 342 -6.59 17.88 24.73
N GLY A 343 -7.93 17.86 24.67
CA GLY A 343 -8.68 18.28 23.48
C GLY A 343 -8.58 17.34 22.28
N CYS A 344 -8.00 16.15 22.45
CA CYS A 344 -7.84 15.12 21.42
C CYS A 344 -8.57 13.82 21.81
N PRO A 345 -8.91 12.95 20.84
CA PRO A 345 -9.46 11.62 21.14
C PRO A 345 -8.53 10.81 22.03
N ALA A 346 -9.10 10.15 23.02
CA ALA A 346 -8.39 9.25 23.91
C ALA A 346 -9.20 7.97 24.07
N TYR A 347 -8.53 6.85 24.20
CA TYR A 347 -9.16 5.55 24.32
C TYR A 347 -8.73 4.86 25.61
N LYS A 348 -9.64 4.11 26.22
CA LYS A 348 -9.37 3.32 27.42
C LYS A 348 -9.51 1.83 27.12
N ALA A 349 -8.54 1.04 27.55
CA ALA A 349 -8.60 -0.42 27.47
C ALA A 349 -9.73 -0.98 28.35
N SER A 350 -10.41 -2.02 27.86
CA SER A 350 -11.49 -2.71 28.57
C SER A 350 -10.97 -3.72 29.61
N GLY A 351 -9.65 -3.89 29.70
CA GLY A 351 -9.00 -4.84 30.61
C GLY A 351 -8.99 -4.40 32.08
N PRO A 352 -8.52 -5.28 32.98
CA PRO A 352 -8.47 -5.02 34.42
C PRO A 352 -7.45 -3.94 34.80
N ARG A 353 -6.43 -3.72 33.95
CA ARG A 353 -5.44 -2.65 34.14
C ARG A 353 -5.88 -1.42 33.33
N PRO A 354 -5.92 -0.23 33.95
CA PRO A 354 -6.19 0.99 33.22
C PRO A 354 -5.00 1.30 32.31
N THR A 355 -5.19 1.07 31.01
CA THR A 355 -4.27 1.49 29.95
C THR A 355 -5.02 2.41 29.01
N PHE A 356 -4.40 3.53 28.66
CA PHE A 356 -4.94 4.54 27.78
C PHE A 356 -4.10 4.66 26.51
N LEU A 357 -4.78 4.87 25.38
CA LEU A 357 -4.16 5.28 24.12
C LEU A 357 -4.55 6.74 23.88
N LEU A 358 -3.57 7.63 23.88
CA LEU A 358 -3.80 9.06 23.80
C LEU A 358 -2.78 9.73 22.88
N TRP A 359 -3.16 10.89 22.36
CA TRP A 359 -2.29 11.74 21.57
C TRP A 359 -1.59 12.76 22.49
N THR A 360 -0.28 12.94 22.34
CA THR A 360 0.49 13.94 23.11
C THR A 360 1.34 14.85 22.23
N ALA A 361 1.26 16.16 22.51
CA ALA A 361 2.06 17.20 21.87
C ALA A 361 3.51 17.26 22.41
N SER A 362 3.75 16.79 23.63
CA SER A 362 5.05 16.92 24.31
C SER A 362 6.19 16.24 23.56
N GLU A 363 5.87 15.30 22.66
CA GLU A 363 6.80 14.45 21.92
C GLU A 363 6.72 14.67 20.40
N GLY A 364 6.43 15.89 19.96
CA GLY A 364 6.31 16.21 18.53
C GLY A 364 5.03 15.69 17.88
N GLY A 365 4.00 15.39 18.70
CA GLY A 365 2.70 14.92 18.23
C GLY A 365 2.72 13.44 17.85
N CYS A 366 2.62 12.55 18.84
CA CYS A 366 2.54 11.10 18.63
C CYS A 366 1.45 10.44 19.49
N TRP A 367 1.05 9.23 19.09
CA TRP A 367 0.19 8.35 19.89
C TRP A 367 1.02 7.56 20.91
N VAL A 368 0.55 7.51 22.16
CA VAL A 368 1.22 6.82 23.25
C VAL A 368 0.27 5.93 24.04
N PHE A 369 0.78 4.78 24.49
CA PHE A 369 0.13 3.93 25.48
C PHE A 369 0.66 4.30 26.87
N SER A 370 -0.22 4.65 27.80
CA SER A 370 0.14 5.11 29.15
C SER A 370 -0.87 4.59 30.18
N PRO A 371 -0.48 4.34 31.45
CA PRO A 371 -1.44 4.04 32.50
C PRO A 371 -2.23 5.28 32.96
N ASP A 372 -1.76 6.49 32.60
CA ASP A 372 -2.34 7.75 33.03
C ASP A 372 -2.99 8.49 31.86
N LEU A 373 -4.17 9.08 32.09
CA LEU A 373 -4.95 9.77 31.06
C LEU A 373 -4.33 11.12 30.65
N ASP A 374 -3.48 11.70 31.49
CA ASP A 374 -2.81 12.97 31.22
C ASP A 374 -1.55 12.81 30.35
N GLY A 375 -1.07 11.58 30.15
CA GLY A 375 0.14 11.29 29.40
C GLY A 375 1.43 11.75 30.09
N THR A 376 1.39 12.10 31.38
CA THR A 376 2.57 12.54 32.14
C THR A 376 3.32 11.38 32.79
N GLY A 377 2.67 10.23 32.92
CA GLY A 377 3.22 9.05 33.56
C GLY A 377 4.12 8.19 32.68
N ALA A 378 4.24 6.93 33.08
CA ALA A 378 5.00 5.94 32.32
C ALA A 378 4.41 5.77 30.91
N VAL A 379 5.27 5.58 29.92
CA VAL A 379 4.85 5.27 28.55
C VAL A 379 5.23 3.82 28.29
N PHE A 380 4.25 2.98 27.93
CA PHE A 380 4.50 1.59 27.57
C PHE A 380 5.05 1.48 26.14
N ALA A 381 4.43 2.22 25.22
CA ALA A 381 4.85 2.28 23.83
C ALA A 381 4.44 3.59 23.18
N ARG A 382 5.20 4.02 22.18
CA ARG A 382 4.89 5.22 21.37
C ARG A 382 4.95 4.91 19.88
N SER A 383 4.10 5.61 19.12
CA SER A 383 4.11 5.57 17.66
C SER A 383 5.25 6.43 17.12
N LEU A 384 5.94 5.92 16.09
CA LEU A 384 6.94 6.64 15.30
C LEU A 384 6.31 7.39 14.11
N GLN A 385 5.02 7.17 13.84
CA GLN A 385 4.30 7.93 12.83
C GLN A 385 3.92 9.30 13.40
N LEU A 386 4.27 10.36 12.67
CA LEU A 386 3.80 11.71 12.98
C LEU A 386 2.27 11.75 12.86
N ALA A 387 1.61 12.19 13.93
CA ALA A 387 0.29 11.72 14.31
C ALA A 387 -0.94 12.22 13.55
N TRP A 388 -0.80 12.95 12.45
CA TRP A 388 -1.95 13.56 11.78
C TRP A 388 -2.55 12.70 10.66
N THR A 389 -1.85 11.63 10.23
CA THR A 389 -2.29 10.83 9.08
C THR A 389 -3.13 9.61 9.48
N ALA A 390 -2.79 8.92 10.56
CA ALA A 390 -3.38 7.60 10.84
C ALA A 390 -4.53 7.66 11.85
N LEU A 391 -5.75 7.69 11.33
CA LEU A 391 -6.83 6.93 11.96
C LEU A 391 -6.83 5.50 11.40
N PRO A 392 -7.39 4.52 12.11
CA PRO A 392 -7.07 3.10 11.95
C PRO A 392 -7.57 2.44 10.65
N ASP A 393 -8.08 3.23 9.70
CA ASP A 393 -8.28 2.78 8.32
C ASP A 393 -6.92 2.62 7.62
N GLU A 394 -5.90 3.35 8.06
CA GLU A 394 -4.49 3.20 7.70
C GLU A 394 -3.80 2.40 8.82
N ILE A 395 -3.64 1.10 8.61
CA ILE A 395 -3.05 0.17 9.57
C ILE A 395 -1.73 0.75 10.12
N MET A 396 -1.69 1.08 11.43
CA MET A 396 -0.47 1.51 12.14
C MET A 396 0.48 0.32 12.39
N ALA A 397 0.70 -0.53 11.39
CA ALA A 397 1.57 -1.69 11.51
C ALA A 397 3.04 -1.27 11.43
N GLY A 398 3.81 -1.62 12.45
CA GLY A 398 5.28 -1.68 12.36
C GLY A 398 6.04 -0.42 12.74
N SER A 399 5.37 0.65 13.16
CA SER A 399 6.01 1.91 13.54
C SER A 399 5.82 2.23 15.03
N TRP A 400 6.13 1.28 15.92
CA TRP A 400 6.07 1.49 17.36
C TRP A 400 7.42 1.23 18.03
N THR A 401 7.64 1.83 19.20
CA THR A 401 8.81 1.57 20.06
C THR A 401 8.36 1.31 21.49
N ARG A 402 8.97 0.33 22.18
CA ARG A 402 8.82 0.17 23.64
C ARG A 402 9.52 1.35 24.29
N ALA A 403 8.83 2.08 25.15
CA ALA A 403 9.36 3.32 25.69
C ALA A 403 10.04 3.10 27.07
N ALA A 404 11.29 3.54 27.13
CA ALA A 404 11.84 4.36 28.21
C ALA A 404 12.42 5.60 27.53
N TRP A 405 12.17 6.79 28.10
CA TRP A 405 12.50 8.06 27.47
C TRP A 405 14.03 8.22 27.29
N GLY A 406 14.49 8.70 26.13
CA GLY A 406 15.90 9.01 25.87
C GLY A 406 16.79 7.84 25.43
N GLU A 407 16.35 6.59 25.58
CA GLU A 407 17.05 5.42 25.05
C GLU A 407 16.53 5.06 23.65
N ARG A 408 17.37 4.42 22.82
CA ARG A 408 16.93 3.86 21.52
C ARG A 408 15.94 2.73 21.80
N GLY A 409 14.67 3.06 22.00
CA GLY A 409 13.62 2.10 22.28
C GLY A 409 13.61 0.99 21.22
N THR A 410 13.56 -0.26 21.67
CA THR A 410 13.42 -1.41 20.79
C THR A 410 12.11 -1.28 20.01
N ARG A 411 12.16 -1.58 18.71
CA ARG A 411 10.95 -1.62 17.87
C ARG A 411 9.94 -2.58 18.49
N ALA A 412 8.68 -2.16 18.53
CA ALA A 412 7.55 -2.95 18.99
C ALA A 412 6.63 -3.26 17.80
N ARG A 413 6.20 -4.51 17.69
CA ARG A 413 5.19 -5.00 16.78
C ARG A 413 3.83 -4.82 17.45
N ILE A 414 3.26 -3.65 17.25
CA ILE A 414 1.90 -3.31 17.68
C ILE A 414 1.06 -3.08 16.42
N ALA A 415 -0.09 -3.73 16.36
CA ALA A 415 -1.13 -3.52 15.37
C ALA A 415 -2.36 -2.93 16.06
N VAL A 416 -2.89 -1.84 15.51
CA VAL A 416 -4.12 -1.20 15.98
C VAL A 416 -5.13 -1.28 14.85
N LEU A 417 -6.26 -1.92 15.11
CA LEU A 417 -7.34 -2.16 14.15
C LEU A 417 -8.59 -1.40 14.59
N ARG A 418 -9.39 -0.93 13.63
CA ARG A 418 -10.71 -0.35 13.90
C ARG A 418 -11.72 -1.45 14.23
N GLY A 419 -12.63 -1.20 15.17
CA GLY A 419 -13.62 -2.18 15.65
C GLY A 419 -15.05 -1.67 15.74
#